data_AF-A0A5K1AXF0-F1
#
_entry.id   AF-A0A5K1AXF0-F1
#
_cell.length_a   1.000
_cell.length_b   1.000
_cell.length_c   1.000
_cell.angle_alpha   90.00
_cell.angle_beta   90.00
_cell.angle_gamma   90.00
#
_symmetry.space_group_name_H-M   'P 1'
#
loop_
_entity.id
_entity.type
_entity.pdbx_description
1 polymer ?
#
loop_
_entity_poly.entity_id
_entity_poly.type
_entity_poly.pdbx_seq_one_letter_code
_entity_poly.pdbx_strand_id
1 'polypeptide(L)'
;MALSGVSFMSSTLLFFLALLFLFHPSVGKTTFSFELHHKFSDQVRDWVRSTSGVSVDNWPQPGSPEYYNTLFHHDRVLRGRNLAASSTPLVTFVDGNLTLHLQLG
;
A
#
# COMPACT_ATOMS: atom_id res chain seq x y z
N MET A 1 -3.74 -56.91 -22.81
CA MET A 1 -2.80 -56.79 -21.67
C MET A 1 -2.16 -55.39 -21.55
N ALA A 2 -2.13 -54.57 -22.61
CA ALA A 2 -1.52 -53.22 -22.56
C ALA A 2 -2.39 -52.13 -21.90
N LEU A 3 -3.73 -52.24 -21.97
CA LEU A 3 -4.64 -51.21 -21.44
C LEU A 3 -4.63 -51.13 -19.90
N SER A 4 -4.45 -52.27 -19.20
CA SER A 4 -4.38 -52.30 -17.73
C SER A 4 -3.09 -51.67 -17.17
N GLY A 5 -1.98 -51.75 -17.91
CA GLY A 5 -0.70 -51.14 -17.53
C GLY A 5 -0.73 -49.61 -17.58
N VAL A 6 -1.36 -49.04 -18.62
CA VAL A 6 -1.51 -47.58 -18.77
C VAL A 6 -2.42 -47.01 -17.68
N SER A 7 -3.53 -47.69 -17.36
CA SER A 7 -4.43 -47.28 -16.27
C SER A 7 -3.76 -47.36 -14.89
N PHE A 8 -2.92 -48.37 -14.65
CA PHE A 8 -2.14 -48.49 -13.40
C PHE A 8 -1.10 -47.36 -13.27
N MET A 9 -0.33 -47.08 -14.33
CA MET A 9 0.63 -45.96 -14.36
C MET A 9 -0.06 -44.59 -14.21
N SER A 10 -1.26 -44.44 -14.77
CA SER A 10 -2.08 -43.23 -14.61
C SER A 10 -2.58 -43.08 -13.17
N SER A 11 -3.02 -44.16 -12.52
CA SER A 11 -3.49 -44.12 -11.14
C SER A 11 -2.38 -43.82 -10.15
N THR A 12 -1.18 -44.36 -10.36
CA THR A 12 -0.03 -44.06 -9.50
C THR A 12 0.43 -42.61 -9.69
N LEU A 13 0.47 -42.11 -10.92
CA LEU A 13 0.77 -40.70 -11.19
C LEU A 13 -0.22 -39.76 -10.50
N LEU A 14 -1.53 -40.04 -10.60
CA LEU A 14 -2.57 -39.24 -9.94
C LEU A 14 -2.45 -39.30 -8.42
N PHE A 15 -2.08 -40.45 -7.85
CA PHE A 15 -1.83 -40.60 -6.42
C PHE A 15 -0.65 -39.75 -5.93
N PHE A 16 0.48 -39.78 -6.64
CA PHE A 16 1.62 -38.92 -6.30
C PHE A 16 1.30 -37.44 -6.49
N LEU A 17 0.53 -37.09 -7.52
CA LEU A 17 0.07 -35.71 -7.74
C LEU A 17 -0.82 -35.24 -6.58
N ALA A 18 -1.74 -36.08 -6.10
CA ALA A 18 -2.56 -35.77 -4.93
C ALA A 18 -1.73 -35.60 -3.65
N LEU A 19 -0.70 -36.43 -3.45
CA LEU A 19 0.26 -36.28 -2.35
C LEU A 19 0.99 -34.93 -2.40
N LEU A 20 1.41 -34.46 -3.58
CA LEU A 20 2.06 -33.15 -3.72
C LEU A 20 1.16 -32.00 -3.28
N PHE A 21 -0.15 -32.08 -3.53
CA PHE A 21 -1.12 -31.07 -3.07
C PHE A 21 -1.37 -31.13 -1.56
N LEU A 22 -1.32 -32.33 -0.95
CA LEU A 22 -1.49 -32.51 0.49
C LEU A 22 -0.28 -32.04 1.31
N PHE A 23 0.93 -32.14 0.74
CA PHE A 23 2.18 -31.71 1.35
C PHE A 23 2.68 -30.36 0.84
N HIS A 24 1.82 -29.55 0.19
CA HIS A 24 2.22 -28.23 -0.23
C HIS A 24 2.57 -27.41 1.02
N PRO A 25 3.84 -27.00 1.21
CA PRO A 25 4.17 -26.15 2.33
C PRO A 25 3.34 -24.89 2.19
N SER A 26 2.54 -24.56 3.21
CA SER A 26 1.96 -23.23 3.30
C SER A 26 3.13 -22.28 3.50
N VAL A 27 3.57 -21.63 2.41
CA VAL A 27 4.50 -20.52 2.52
C VAL A 27 3.77 -19.52 3.42
N GLY A 28 4.26 -19.38 4.65
CA GLY A 28 3.63 -18.56 5.67
C GLY A 28 3.26 -17.20 5.08
N LYS A 29 2.09 -16.71 5.45
CA LYS A 29 1.48 -15.45 4.99
C LYS A 29 2.56 -14.36 5.02
N THR A 30 3.19 -14.10 3.87
CA THR A 30 4.27 -13.12 3.80
C THR A 30 3.58 -11.77 3.89
N THR A 31 3.65 -11.15 5.07
CA THR A 31 3.12 -9.81 5.27
C THR A 31 4.07 -8.85 4.58
N PHE A 32 3.68 -8.37 3.40
CA PHE A 32 4.37 -7.26 2.77
C PHE A 32 4.11 -6.02 3.62
N SER A 33 5.16 -5.47 4.21
CA SER A 33 5.15 -4.10 4.73
C SER A 33 5.89 -3.22 3.73
N PHE A 34 5.40 -1.99 3.59
CA PHE A 34 6.07 -0.94 2.84
C PHE A 34 6.25 0.25 3.77
N GLU A 35 7.37 0.93 3.64
CA GLU A 35 7.57 2.22 4.28
C GLU A 35 6.97 3.30 3.36
N LEU A 36 5.92 3.99 3.82
CA LEU A 36 5.34 5.10 3.07
C LEU A 36 6.04 6.39 3.43
N HIS A 37 6.60 7.05 2.41
CA HIS A 37 7.09 8.41 2.50
C HIS A 37 6.15 9.36 1.78
N HIS A 38 5.81 10.49 2.40
CA HIS A 38 5.11 11.56 1.69
C HIS A 38 6.07 12.28 0.73
N LYS A 39 5.51 12.97 -0.28
CA LYS A 39 6.27 13.62 -1.37
C LYS A 39 7.40 14.55 -0.90
N PHE A 40 7.29 15.14 0.28
CA PHE A 40 8.25 16.12 0.81
C PHE A 40 9.09 15.59 1.98
N SER A 41 9.10 14.28 2.22
CA SER A 41 9.92 13.69 3.28
C SER A 41 11.40 13.86 2.96
N ASP A 42 12.25 13.78 3.98
CA ASP A 42 13.70 13.88 3.82
C ASP A 42 14.23 12.79 2.88
N GLN A 43 13.71 11.56 3.00
CA GLN A 43 14.10 10.45 2.12
C GLN A 43 13.74 10.69 0.66
N VAL A 44 12.58 11.27 0.37
CA VAL A 44 12.20 11.63 -1.01
C VAL A 44 13.04 12.82 -1.50
N ARG A 45 13.33 13.81 -0.65
CA ARG A 45 14.19 14.94 -0.99
C ARG A 45 15.59 14.46 -1.38
N ASP A 46 16.18 13.56 -0.61
CA ASP A 46 17.51 13.04 -0.87
C ASP A 46 17.56 12.18 -2.14
N TRP A 47 16.52 11.36 -2.36
CA TRP A 47 16.37 10.62 -3.61
C TRP A 47 16.26 11.54 -4.83
N VAL A 48 15.45 12.61 -4.75
CA VAL A 48 15.31 13.58 -5.85
C VAL A 48 16.63 14.30 -6.12
N ARG A 49 17.33 14.74 -5.05
CA ARG A 49 18.66 15.36 -5.16
C ARG A 49 19.67 14.45 -5.85
N SER A 50 19.67 13.16 -5.51
CA SER A 50 20.64 12.20 -6.03
C SER A 50 20.31 11.67 -7.43
N THR A 51 19.03 11.63 -7.81
CA THR A 51 18.59 10.90 -9.01
C THR A 51 18.17 11.81 -10.16
N SER A 52 17.56 12.97 -9.87
CA SER A 52 16.83 13.75 -10.88
C SER A 52 17.45 15.10 -11.23
N GLY A 53 18.42 15.58 -10.45
CA GLY A 53 19.01 16.92 -10.61
C GLY A 53 18.03 18.08 -10.37
N VAL A 54 16.78 17.79 -9.97
CA VAL A 54 15.77 18.80 -9.64
C VAL A 54 16.11 19.40 -8.28
N SER A 55 16.17 20.74 -8.21
CA SER A 55 16.31 21.43 -6.92
C SER A 55 15.07 21.22 -6.06
N VAL A 56 15.31 20.89 -4.79
CA VAL A 56 14.29 20.73 -3.76
C VAL A 56 14.31 21.91 -2.77
N ASP A 57 15.02 22.98 -3.08
CA ASP A 57 15.21 24.12 -2.18
C ASP A 57 13.90 24.90 -1.98
N ASN A 58 13.07 24.93 -3.03
CA ASN A 58 11.76 25.56 -3.03
C ASN A 58 10.65 24.65 -2.50
N TRP A 59 10.97 23.43 -2.03
CA TRP A 59 9.95 22.53 -1.51
C TRP A 59 9.50 22.99 -0.12
N PRO A 60 8.20 22.85 0.21
CA PRO A 60 7.70 23.27 1.51
C PRO A 60 8.46 22.61 2.67
N GLN A 61 8.66 23.36 3.75
CA GLN A 61 9.26 22.82 4.98
C GLN A 61 8.22 21.95 5.69
N PRO A 62 8.53 20.70 6.07
CA PRO A 62 7.61 19.87 6.84
C PRO A 62 7.08 20.60 8.09
N GLY A 63 5.77 20.56 8.29
CA GLY A 63 5.10 21.22 9.42
C GLY A 63 4.75 22.70 9.22
N SER A 64 5.20 23.33 8.13
CA SER A 64 4.77 24.70 7.78
C SER A 64 3.33 24.76 7.26
N PRO A 65 2.65 25.92 7.33
CA PRO A 65 1.34 26.12 6.69
C PRO A 65 1.36 25.80 5.18
N GLU A 66 2.42 26.20 4.48
CA GLU A 66 2.60 25.99 3.04
C GLU A 66 2.70 24.49 2.71
N TYR A 67 3.32 23.72 3.60
CA TYR A 67 3.42 22.27 3.49
C TYR A 67 2.04 21.61 3.55
N TYR A 68 1.22 21.95 4.55
CA TYR A 68 -0.13 21.41 4.66
C TYR A 68 -1.02 21.86 3.50
N ASN A 69 -0.90 23.13 3.09
CA ASN A 69 -1.66 23.64 1.95
C ASN A 69 -1.32 22.90 0.65
N THR A 70 -0.05 22.63 0.41
CA THR A 70 0.40 21.90 -0.79
C THR A 70 -0.12 20.45 -0.79
N LEU A 71 -0.07 19.77 0.35
CA LEU A 71 -0.64 18.42 0.48
C LEU A 71 -2.15 18.41 0.26
N PHE A 72 -2.86 19.39 0.84
CA PHE A 72 -4.30 19.54 0.68
C PHE A 72 -4.68 19.79 -0.78
N HIS A 73 -4.03 20.75 -1.45
CA HIS A 73 -4.29 21.06 -2.84
C HIS A 73 -4.07 19.84 -3.73
N HIS A 74 -2.98 19.10 -3.52
CA HIS A 74 -2.69 17.90 -4.28
C HIS A 74 -3.76 16.81 -4.08
N ASP A 75 -4.18 16.56 -2.84
CA ASP A 75 -5.23 15.58 -2.56
C ASP A 75 -6.59 15.99 -3.13
N ARG A 76 -6.93 17.28 -3.05
CA ARG A 76 -8.14 17.83 -3.64
C ARG A 76 -8.15 17.71 -5.16
N VAL A 77 -7.04 18.03 -5.83
CA VAL A 77 -6.92 17.94 -7.29
C VAL A 77 -6.98 16.50 -7.77
N LEU A 78 -6.29 15.57 -7.11
CA LEU A 78 -6.22 14.17 -7.56
C LEU A 78 -7.40 13.32 -7.14
N ARG A 79 -7.98 13.56 -5.97
CA ARG A 79 -9.00 12.68 -5.37
C ARG A 79 -10.33 13.39 -5.11
N GLY A 80 -10.44 14.68 -5.40
CA GLY A 80 -11.67 15.45 -5.17
C GLY A 80 -12.05 15.59 -3.69
N ARG A 81 -11.15 15.23 -2.77
CA ARG A 81 -11.43 15.26 -1.33
C ARG A 81 -11.26 16.67 -0.81
N ASN A 82 -12.23 17.12 -0.02
CA ASN A 82 -12.14 18.37 0.73
C ASN A 82 -11.73 18.08 2.17
N LEU A 83 -11.11 19.05 2.85
CA LEU A 83 -10.99 19.01 4.30
C LEU A 83 -12.40 18.96 4.87
N ALA A 84 -12.58 18.19 5.94
CA ALA A 84 -13.84 18.19 6.65
C ALA A 84 -14.10 19.60 7.18
N ALA A 85 -15.10 20.28 6.62
CA ALA A 85 -15.62 21.51 7.17
C ALA A 85 -16.60 21.19 8.30
N SER A 86 -16.81 22.13 9.21
CA SER A 86 -17.81 22.03 10.30
C SER A 86 -19.20 21.61 9.81
N SER A 87 -19.53 21.82 8.53
CA SER A 87 -20.83 21.54 7.91
C SER A 87 -20.87 20.30 7.02
N THR A 88 -19.77 19.56 6.85
CA THR A 88 -19.71 18.35 5.99
C THR A 88 -19.39 17.11 6.82
N PRO A 89 -20.11 15.99 6.63
CA PRO A 89 -19.87 14.78 7.42
C PRO A 89 -18.42 14.33 7.27
N LEU A 90 -17.76 14.14 8.43
CA LEU A 90 -16.41 13.61 8.54
C LEU A 90 -16.34 12.29 7.79
N VAL A 91 -15.28 12.14 6.98
CA VAL A 91 -14.75 10.89 6.41
C VAL A 91 -15.47 9.64 6.93
N THR A 92 -16.19 8.90 6.08
CA THR A 92 -16.80 7.62 6.49
C THR A 92 -15.70 6.65 6.92
N PHE A 93 -15.68 6.31 8.21
CA PHE A 93 -14.74 5.37 8.79
C PHE A 93 -15.30 3.94 8.75
N VAL A 94 -14.43 2.98 8.48
CA VAL A 94 -14.57 1.62 9.00
C VAL A 94 -14.28 1.70 10.50
N ASP A 95 -15.13 1.09 11.32
CA ASP A 95 -15.01 1.10 12.79
C ASP A 95 -13.57 0.83 13.26
N GLY A 96 -13.05 1.69 14.15
CA GLY A 96 -11.77 1.45 14.84
C GLY A 96 -10.73 2.58 14.82
N ASN A 97 -10.91 3.65 14.05
CA ASN A 97 -9.95 4.78 14.03
C ASN A 97 -10.42 5.94 14.92
N LEU A 98 -9.67 6.24 16.00
CA LEU A 98 -9.85 7.46 16.79
C LEU A 98 -9.42 8.68 15.95
N THR A 99 -10.32 9.65 15.78
CA THR A 99 -10.01 10.94 15.13
C THR A 99 -9.99 12.03 16.20
N LEU A 100 -8.90 12.80 16.25
CA LEU A 100 -8.76 13.96 17.15
C LEU A 100 -9.02 15.24 16.36
N HIS A 101 -9.99 16.04 16.81
CA HIS A 101 -10.19 17.40 16.31
C HIS A 101 -9.22 18.34 17.03
N LEU A 102 -8.26 18.89 16.27
CA LEU A 102 -7.29 19.86 16.79
C LEU A 102 -7.78 21.27 16.46
N GLN A 103 -8.10 22.04 17.50
CA GLN A 103 -8.43 23.45 17.35
C GLN A 103 -7.14 24.27 17.40
N LEU A 104 -6.71 24.78 16.25
CA LEU A 104 -5.63 25.75 16.16
C LEU A 104 -6.23 27.14 16.45
N GLY A 105 -5.72 27.82 17.48
CA GLY A 105 -6.13 29.17 17.90
C GLY A 105 -5.51 30.28 17.06
#